data_AF-A0A286GDR5-F1
#
_entry.id   AF-A0A286GDR5-F1
#
_cell.length_a   1.000
_cell.length_b   1.000
_cell.length_c   1.000
_cell.angle_alpha   90.00
_cell.angle_beta   90.00
_cell.angle_gamma   90.00
#
_symmetry.space_group_name_H-M   'P 1'
#
loop_
_entity.id
_entity.type
_entity.pdbx_description
1 polymer ?
#
loop_
_entity_poly.entity_id
_entity_poly.type
_entity_poly.pdbx_seq_one_letter_code
_entity_poly.pdbx_strand_id
1 'polypeptide(L)'
;MDDDPVELDGRRTAAGQMGVDHRRHALKRIQADQDALRRRQEDLEAQLLTEPSATWAEVAVKAEYLIRLYGATLDGADPRRKELVDRALADLARLLEQEGPADPPPAGNPG
;
A
#
# COMPACT_ATOMS: atom_id res chain seq x y z
N MET A 1 2.57 1.23 -67.56
CA MET A 1 2.01 1.88 -66.37
C MET A 1 1.09 0.86 -65.75
N ASP A 2 1.61 0.11 -64.81
CA ASP A 2 0.86 -0.86 -64.01
C ASP A 2 1.20 -0.52 -62.57
N ASP A 3 0.49 0.50 -62.05
CA ASP A 3 0.56 0.90 -60.65
C ASP A 3 -0.59 0.19 -59.94
N ASP A 4 -0.32 -1.05 -59.50
CA ASP A 4 -1.23 -1.78 -58.64
C ASP A 4 -1.11 -1.21 -57.22
N PRO A 5 -2.16 -0.60 -56.64
CA PRO A 5 -2.05 0.12 -55.38
C PRO A 5 -1.86 -0.87 -54.23
N VAL A 6 -0.72 -0.74 -53.54
CA VAL A 6 -0.43 -1.52 -52.32
C VAL A 6 -1.51 -1.24 -51.28
N GLU A 7 -2.34 -2.23 -50.95
CA GLU A 7 -3.39 -2.14 -49.93
C GLU A 7 -2.78 -2.05 -48.53
N LEU A 8 -2.47 -0.82 -48.09
CA LEU A 8 -1.87 -0.52 -46.79
C LEU A 8 -2.87 -0.68 -45.62
N ASP A 9 -4.17 -0.62 -45.90
CA ASP A 9 -5.24 -0.64 -44.88
C ASP A 9 -5.52 -2.03 -44.29
N GLY A 10 -5.33 -3.10 -45.06
CA GLY A 10 -5.52 -4.48 -44.57
C GLY A 10 -4.54 -4.85 -43.44
N ARG A 11 -3.28 -4.39 -43.54
CA ARG A 11 -2.24 -4.62 -42.52
C ARG A 11 -2.38 -3.71 -41.30
N ARG A 12 -2.86 -2.48 -41.48
CA ARG A 12 -3.08 -1.51 -40.38
C ARG A 12 -4.21 -1.95 -39.44
N THR A 13 -5.22 -2.61 -39.98
CA THR A 13 -6.40 -3.04 -39.22
C THR A 13 -6.07 -4.20 -38.27
N ALA A 14 -5.40 -5.25 -38.75
CA ALA A 14 -5.05 -6.39 -37.90
C ALA A 14 -4.01 -6.04 -36.82
N ALA A 15 -2.93 -5.34 -37.18
CA ALA A 15 -1.88 -4.96 -36.22
C ALA A 15 -2.38 -3.88 -35.22
N GLY A 16 -3.18 -2.92 -35.68
CA GLY A 16 -3.81 -1.92 -34.83
C GLY A 16 -4.83 -2.54 -33.85
N GLN A 17 -5.65 -3.47 -34.33
CA GLN A 17 -6.61 -4.20 -33.51
C GLN A 17 -5.91 -5.05 -32.44
N MET A 18 -4.89 -5.83 -32.83
CA MET A 18 -4.10 -6.65 -31.89
C MET A 18 -3.40 -5.82 -30.81
N GLY A 19 -2.91 -4.61 -31.14
CA GLY A 19 -2.31 -3.69 -30.18
C GLY A 19 -3.32 -3.06 -29.22
N VAL A 20 -4.56 -2.80 -29.68
CA VAL A 20 -5.66 -2.35 -28.81
C VAL A 20 -6.11 -3.50 -27.90
N ASP A 21 -6.26 -4.71 -28.43
CA ASP A 21 -6.66 -5.88 -27.66
C ASP A 21 -5.62 -6.23 -26.60
N HIS A 22 -4.32 -6.20 -26.94
CA HIS A 22 -3.24 -6.38 -25.95
C HIS A 22 -3.30 -5.34 -24.82
N ARG A 23 -3.49 -4.05 -25.15
CA ARG A 23 -3.64 -2.99 -24.15
C ARG A 23 -4.87 -3.22 -23.27
N ARG A 24 -5.99 -3.62 -23.86
CA ARG A 24 -7.22 -3.92 -23.12
C ARG A 24 -7.04 -5.12 -22.19
N HIS A 25 -6.38 -6.17 -22.64
CA HIS A 25 -6.06 -7.34 -21.82
C HIS A 25 -5.10 -7.00 -20.69
N ALA A 26 -4.06 -6.20 -20.95
CA ALA A 26 -3.14 -5.73 -19.93
C ALA A 26 -3.87 -4.89 -18.86
N LEU A 27 -4.73 -3.96 -19.27
CA LEU A 27 -5.55 -3.16 -18.35
C LEU A 27 -6.51 -4.03 -17.52
N LYS A 28 -7.16 -5.03 -18.13
CA LYS A 28 -8.03 -5.97 -17.39
C LYS A 28 -7.25 -6.77 -16.34
N ARG A 29 -6.04 -7.23 -16.66
CA ARG A 29 -5.18 -7.93 -15.70
C ARG A 29 -4.77 -7.02 -14.55
N ILE A 30 -4.31 -5.80 -14.86
CA ILE A 30 -3.96 -4.79 -13.85
C ILE A 30 -5.16 -4.50 -12.94
N GLN A 31 -6.36 -4.34 -13.50
CA GLN A 31 -7.57 -4.10 -12.71
C GLN A 31 -7.89 -5.29 -11.80
N ALA A 32 -7.83 -6.52 -12.31
CA ALA A 32 -8.08 -7.72 -11.52
C ALA A 32 -7.07 -7.87 -10.37
N ASP A 33 -5.79 -7.57 -10.62
CA ASP A 33 -4.74 -7.58 -9.61
C ASP A 33 -4.98 -6.48 -8.55
N GLN A 34 -5.38 -5.27 -8.96
CA GLN A 34 -5.74 -4.20 -8.03
C GLN A 34 -6.96 -4.55 -7.18
N ASP A 35 -7.99 -5.17 -7.76
CA ASP A 35 -9.18 -5.59 -7.04
C ASP A 35 -8.86 -6.71 -6.04
N ALA A 36 -7.98 -7.64 -6.41
CA ALA A 36 -7.51 -8.70 -5.52
C ALA A 36 -6.68 -8.14 -4.34
N LEU A 37 -5.82 -7.16 -4.60
CA LEU A 37 -5.07 -6.46 -3.55
C LEU A 37 -6.00 -5.72 -2.60
N ARG A 38 -7.01 -5.03 -3.13
CA ARG A 38 -7.99 -4.29 -2.33
C ARG A 38 -8.77 -5.20 -1.39
N ARG A 39 -9.29 -6.32 -1.89
CA ARG A 39 -10.03 -7.29 -1.06
C ARG A 39 -9.17 -7.84 0.07
N ARG A 40 -7.91 -8.20 -0.21
CA ARG A 40 -6.99 -8.66 0.82
C ARG A 40 -6.71 -7.59 1.87
N GLN A 41 -6.59 -6.33 1.45
CA GLN A 41 -6.42 -5.21 2.37
C GLN A 41 -7.66 -5.02 3.25
N GLU A 42 -8.86 -5.06 2.67
CA GLU A 42 -10.13 -4.97 3.39
C GLU A 42 -10.28 -6.12 4.42
N ASP A 43 -9.93 -7.35 4.05
CA ASP A 43 -9.97 -8.51 4.95
C ASP A 43 -8.99 -8.35 6.14
N LEU A 44 -7.78 -7.85 5.89
CA LEU A 44 -6.79 -7.58 6.93
C LEU A 44 -7.25 -6.45 7.86
N GLU A 45 -7.81 -5.38 7.31
CA GLU A 45 -8.36 -4.27 8.09
C GLU A 45 -9.54 -4.72 8.96
N ALA A 46 -10.43 -5.57 8.43
CA ALA A 46 -11.55 -6.12 9.19
C ALA A 46 -11.06 -6.95 10.40
N GLN A 47 -10.00 -7.75 10.23
CA GLN A 47 -9.38 -8.48 11.34
C GLN A 47 -8.75 -7.51 12.36
N LEU A 48 -8.05 -6.49 11.88
CA LEU A 48 -7.42 -5.45 12.72
C LEU A 48 -8.43 -4.69 13.60
N LEU A 49 -9.65 -4.47 13.08
CA LEU A 49 -10.74 -3.77 13.76
C LEU A 49 -11.52 -4.66 14.75
N THR A 50 -11.53 -5.98 14.53
CA THR A 50 -12.34 -6.90 15.35
C THR A 50 -11.65 -7.25 16.66
N GLU A 51 -10.32 -7.37 16.67
CA GLU A 51 -9.57 -7.70 17.88
C GLU A 51 -9.20 -6.43 18.67
N PRO A 52 -9.61 -6.28 19.93
CA PRO A 52 -9.14 -5.19 20.77
C PRO A 52 -7.63 -5.34 21.01
N SER A 53 -6.90 -4.23 20.94
CA SER A 53 -5.47 -4.24 21.25
C SER A 53 -5.26 -4.46 22.75
N ALA A 54 -4.39 -5.40 23.12
CA ALA A 54 -4.04 -5.75 24.49
C ALA A 54 -2.83 -4.96 25.01
N THR A 55 -2.00 -4.43 24.11
CA THR A 55 -0.75 -3.73 24.45
C THR A 55 -0.66 -2.36 23.79
N TRP A 56 0.12 -1.45 24.38
CA TRP A 56 0.45 -0.17 23.74
C TRP A 56 1.15 -0.35 22.41
N ALA A 57 2.00 -1.38 22.31
CA ALA A 57 2.66 -1.74 21.06
C ALA A 57 1.67 -2.07 19.94
N GLU A 58 0.65 -2.89 20.23
CA GLU A 58 -0.41 -3.19 19.26
C GLU A 58 -1.21 -1.95 18.88
N VAL A 59 -1.54 -1.06 19.83
CA VAL A 59 -2.23 0.20 19.53
C VAL A 59 -1.38 1.09 18.61
N ALA A 60 -0.08 1.24 18.89
CA ALA A 60 0.82 2.06 18.12
C ALA A 60 0.97 1.56 16.67
N VAL A 61 1.08 0.24 16.47
CA VAL A 61 1.13 -0.36 15.13
C VAL A 61 -0.16 -0.11 14.35
N LYS A 62 -1.34 -0.25 14.99
CA LYS A 62 -2.62 0.07 14.34
C LYS A 62 -2.74 1.56 14.00
N ALA A 63 -2.27 2.44 14.89
CA ALA A 63 -2.28 3.89 14.66
C ALA A 63 -1.35 4.28 13.50
N GLU A 64 -0.12 3.73 13.46
CA GLU A 64 0.83 3.93 12.37
C GLU A 64 0.23 3.54 11.01
N TYR A 65 -0.45 2.38 10.95
CA TYR A 65 -1.14 1.93 9.75
C TYR A 65 -2.19 2.92 9.26
N LEU A 66 -3.10 3.36 10.16
CA LEU A 66 -4.17 4.31 9.82
C LEU A 66 -3.62 5.68 9.41
N ILE A 67 -2.58 6.17 10.10
CA ILE A 67 -1.92 7.44 9.79
C ILE A 67 -1.30 7.39 8.39
N ARG A 68 -0.63 6.29 8.03
CA ARG A 68 -0.07 6.11 6.68
C ARG A 68 -1.15 6.03 5.61
N LEU A 69 -2.24 5.32 5.88
CA LEU A 69 -3.37 5.21 4.97
C LEU A 69 -3.97 6.59 4.69
N TYR A 70 -4.17 7.40 5.73
CA TYR A 70 -4.67 8.77 5.58
C TYR A 70 -3.67 9.68 4.85
N GLY A 71 -2.37 9.57 5.17
CA GLY A 71 -1.31 10.31 4.51
C GLY A 71 -1.19 10.05 3.00
N ALA A 72 -1.64 8.89 2.54
CA ALA A 72 -1.67 8.54 1.12
C ALA A 72 -2.88 9.13 0.35
N THR A 73 -3.84 9.76 1.04
CA THR A 73 -5.00 10.41 0.41
C THR A 73 -4.66 11.80 -0.16
N LEU A 74 -5.52 12.34 -1.03
CA LEU A 74 -5.37 13.71 -1.55
C LEU A 74 -5.37 14.77 -0.43
N ASP A 75 -6.10 14.55 0.66
CA ASP A 75 -6.07 15.42 1.83
C ASP A 75 -4.74 15.32 2.60
N GLY A 76 -4.06 14.19 2.52
CA GLY A 76 -2.72 13.95 3.07
C GLY A 76 -1.58 14.52 2.21
N ALA A 77 -1.86 14.92 0.95
CA ALA A 77 -0.87 15.46 0.03
C ALA A 77 -0.45 16.91 0.34
N ASP A 78 -1.13 17.57 1.28
CA ASP A 78 -0.69 18.87 1.81
C ASP A 78 0.70 18.73 2.49
N PRO A 79 1.72 19.52 2.07
CA PRO A 79 3.08 19.37 2.59
C PRO A 79 3.20 19.50 4.11
N ARG A 80 2.39 20.36 4.73
CA ARG A 80 2.38 20.56 6.19
C ARG A 80 1.78 19.35 6.89
N ARG A 81 0.72 18.75 6.35
CA ARG A 81 0.14 17.52 6.88
C ARG A 81 1.11 16.35 6.75
N LYS A 82 1.83 16.26 5.63
CA LYS A 82 2.87 15.23 5.43
C LYS A 82 3.97 15.33 6.49
N GLU A 83 4.46 16.54 6.78
CA GLU A 83 5.49 16.73 7.81
C GLU A 83 4.99 16.33 9.21
N LEU A 84 3.74 16.65 9.55
CA LEU A 84 3.12 16.22 10.81
C LEU A 84 2.99 14.69 10.90
N VAL A 85 2.56 14.05 9.80
CA VAL A 85 2.47 12.58 9.71
C VAL A 85 3.85 11.95 9.89
N ASP A 86 4.85 12.41 9.14
CA ASP A 86 6.20 11.85 9.19
C ASP A 86 6.80 11.98 10.61
N ARG A 87 6.57 13.10 11.29
CA ARG A 87 7.01 13.32 12.68
C ARG A 87 6.28 12.42 13.68
N ALA A 88 4.96 12.32 13.59
CA ALA A 88 4.17 11.47 14.48
C ALA A 88 4.57 9.98 14.36
N LEU A 89 4.82 9.52 13.13
CA LEU A 89 5.30 8.16 12.88
C LEU A 89 6.70 7.92 13.47
N ALA A 90 7.60 8.88 13.34
CA ALA A 90 8.94 8.78 13.95
C ALA A 90 8.88 8.71 15.49
N ASP A 91 8.00 9.50 16.11
CA ASP A 91 7.82 9.47 17.57
C ASP A 91 7.22 8.15 18.05
N LEU A 92 6.25 7.59 17.33
CA LEU A 92 5.68 6.26 17.64
C LEU A 92 6.74 5.16 17.55
N ALA A 93 7.54 5.14 16.48
CA ALA A 93 8.62 4.17 16.32
C ALA A 93 9.65 4.26 17.47
N ARG A 94 10.06 5.48 17.83
CA ARG A 94 11.00 5.71 18.94
C ARG A 94 10.44 5.22 20.27
N LEU A 95 9.15 5.44 20.56
CA LEU A 95 8.53 5.00 21.81
C LEU A 95 8.35 3.48 21.86
N LEU A 96 8.02 2.84 20.74
CA LEU A 96 7.96 1.39 20.62
C LEU A 96 9.31 0.72 20.92
N GLU A 97 10.40 1.29 20.41
CA GLU A 97 11.75 0.80 20.70
C GLU A 97 12.14 0.96 22.18
N GLN A 98 11.62 2.00 22.85
CA GLN A 98 11.85 2.27 24.28
C GLN A 98 11.03 1.38 25.20
N GLU A 99 9.92 0.82 24.71
CA GLU A 99 9.09 -0.16 25.42
C GLU A 99 9.71 -1.58 25.40
N GLY A 100 10.90 -1.75 24.78
CA GLY A 100 11.70 -2.97 24.79
C GLY A 100 11.98 -3.51 26.20
N PRO A 101 12.30 -4.82 26.32
CA PRO A 101 12.05 -5.64 27.51
C PRO A 101 12.58 -4.98 28.78
N ALA A 102 11.69 -4.87 29.77
CA ALA A 102 12.02 -4.43 31.12
C ALA A 102 13.30 -5.11 31.59
N ASP A 103 14.29 -4.30 31.96
CA ASP A 103 15.58 -4.73 32.48
C ASP A 103 15.33 -5.82 33.54
N PRO A 104 15.91 -7.03 33.43
CA PRO A 104 15.69 -8.07 34.42
C PRO A 104 16.05 -7.53 35.81
N PRO A 105 15.22 -7.78 36.84
CA PRO A 105 15.44 -7.23 38.17
C PRO A 105 16.88 -7.57 38.62
N PRO A 106 17.60 -6.62 39.23
CA PRO A 106 19.00 -6.83 39.58
C PRO A 106 19.11 -8.10 40.42
N ALA A 107 19.93 -9.05 39.95
CA ALA A 107 20.16 -10.32 40.62
C ALA A 107 20.47 -10.04 42.08
N GLY A 108 19.56 -10.45 42.96
CA GLY A 108 19.67 -10.23 44.40
C GLY A 108 21.01 -10.75 44.89
N ASN A 109 21.75 -9.86 45.55
CA ASN A 109 23.05 -10.18 46.13
C ASN A 109 22.89 -11.37 47.09
N PRO A 110 23.57 -12.52 46.88
CA PRO A 110 23.59 -13.57 47.87
C PRO A 110 24.38 -13.05 49.07
N GLY A 111 23.75 -13.09 50.24
CA GLY A 111 24.34 -12.69 51.52
C GLY A 111 25.51 -13.56 51.96
#